data_AF-A0A1W9LSH2-F1
#
_entry.id   AF-A0A1W9LSH2-F1
#
_cell.length_a   1.000
_cell.length_b   1.000
_cell.length_c   1.000
_cell.angle_alpha   90.00
_cell.angle_beta   90.00
_cell.angle_gamma   90.00
#
_symmetry.space_group_name_H-M   'P 1'
#
loop_
_entity.id
_entity.type
_entity.pdbx_description
1 polymer ?
#
loop_
_entity_poly.entity_id
_entity_poly.type
_entity_poly.pdbx_seq_one_letter_code
_entity_poly.pdbx_strand_id
1 'polypeptide(L)'
;FGRRFISLVQTHRKSDQSALAEISTARVFLADDAVKIGLVDKIGYLSDAVKEAEKLAGLSEDAKLVTYRRTEFPDDNVYNTAGIESETPNTSPINIEIPESLYPNAGFYYLWSAAIGD
;
A
#
# COMPACT_ATOMS: atom_id res chain seq x y z
N PHE A 1 -12.01 8.04 -26.20
CA PHE A 1 -10.79 7.58 -25.49
C PHE A 1 -11.18 6.48 -24.51
N GLY A 2 -10.31 5.50 -24.19
CA GLY A 2 -10.63 4.41 -23.24
C GLY A 2 -11.07 3.05 -23.82
N ARG A 3 -11.35 2.93 -25.12
CA ARG A 3 -11.83 1.66 -25.73
C ARG A 3 -10.93 0.44 -25.46
N ARG A 4 -9.60 0.62 -25.54
CA ARG A 4 -8.63 -0.44 -25.23
C ARG A 4 -8.74 -0.92 -23.78
N PHE A 5 -8.89 0.02 -22.84
CA PHE A 5 -9.04 -0.30 -21.42
C PHE A 5 -10.31 -1.10 -21.17
N ILE A 6 -11.46 -0.61 -21.64
CA ILE A 6 -12.76 -1.28 -21.47
C ILE A 6 -12.76 -2.68 -22.10
N SER A 7 -12.15 -2.85 -23.28
CA SER A 7 -12.02 -4.16 -23.93
C SER A 7 -11.20 -5.15 -23.10
N LEU A 8 -10.10 -4.71 -22.48
CA LEU A 8 -9.30 -5.57 -21.60
C LEU A 8 -10.07 -5.94 -20.33
N VAL A 9 -10.76 -4.98 -19.72
CA VAL A 9 -11.59 -5.24 -18.53
C VAL A 9 -12.67 -6.29 -18.84
N GLN A 10 -13.41 -6.11 -19.94
CA GLN A 10 -14.43 -7.08 -20.35
C GLN A 10 -13.83 -8.48 -20.59
N THR A 11 -12.66 -8.55 -21.24
CA THR A 11 -11.99 -9.81 -21.57
C THR A 11 -11.56 -10.58 -20.31
N HIS A 12 -11.01 -9.89 -19.32
CA HIS A 12 -10.39 -10.54 -18.16
C HIS A 12 -11.30 -10.64 -16.92
N ARG A 13 -12.21 -9.67 -16.71
CA ARG A 13 -13.11 -9.65 -15.55
C ARG A 13 -14.46 -10.32 -15.81
N LYS A 14 -14.79 -10.65 -17.07
CA LYS A 14 -16.10 -11.20 -17.48
C LYS A 14 -17.27 -10.36 -16.94
N SER A 15 -17.07 -9.05 -16.84
CA SER A 15 -18.06 -8.11 -16.31
C SER A 15 -19.32 -8.11 -17.17
N ASP A 16 -20.48 -8.05 -16.50
CA ASP A 16 -21.74 -7.90 -17.21
C ASP A 16 -21.89 -6.49 -17.82
N GLN A 17 -22.94 -6.29 -18.61
CA GLN A 17 -23.16 -5.02 -19.30
C GLN A 17 -23.42 -3.85 -18.33
N SER A 18 -23.99 -4.12 -17.16
CA SER A 18 -24.28 -3.10 -16.14
C SER A 18 -22.98 -2.62 -15.48
N ALA A 19 -22.12 -3.55 -15.08
CA ALA A 19 -20.79 -3.28 -14.54
C ALA A 19 -19.90 -2.55 -15.54
N LEU A 20 -19.94 -2.95 -16.82
CA LEU A 20 -19.18 -2.24 -17.86
C LEU A 20 -19.67 -0.81 -18.08
N ALA A 21 -20.98 -0.56 -17.96
CA ALA A 21 -21.53 0.79 -18.05
C ALA A 21 -21.00 1.66 -16.90
N GLU A 22 -21.05 1.17 -15.66
CA GLU A 22 -20.46 1.83 -14.48
C GLU A 22 -18.96 2.12 -14.66
N ILE A 23 -18.17 1.11 -15.06
CA ILE A 23 -16.72 1.23 -15.26
C ILE A 23 -16.39 2.26 -16.36
N SER A 24 -17.22 2.33 -17.41
CA SER A 24 -17.00 3.24 -18.54
C SER A 24 -17.15 4.73 -18.20
N THR A 25 -17.77 5.05 -17.06
CA THR A 25 -17.90 6.44 -16.58
C THR A 25 -16.58 7.05 -16.11
N ALA A 26 -15.54 6.22 -15.92
CA ALA A 26 -14.24 6.62 -15.38
C ALA A 26 -14.28 7.23 -13.96
N ARG A 27 -15.35 6.98 -13.19
CA ARG A 27 -15.41 7.33 -11.76
C ARG A 27 -14.44 6.50 -10.93
N VAL A 28 -14.07 7.03 -9.78
CA VAL A 28 -13.35 6.27 -8.74
C VAL A 28 -14.35 5.39 -7.99
N PHE A 29 -13.92 4.18 -7.63
CA PHE A 29 -14.70 3.22 -6.84
C PHE A 29 -14.05 3.02 -5.48
N LEU A 30 -14.87 2.92 -4.43
CA LEU A 30 -14.43 2.36 -3.17
C LEU A 30 -14.25 0.84 -3.31
N ALA A 31 -13.46 0.25 -2.41
CA ALA A 31 -13.12 -1.16 -2.47
C ALA A 31 -14.36 -2.08 -2.52
N ASP A 32 -15.37 -1.80 -1.68
CA ASP A 32 -16.62 -2.57 -1.65
C ASP A 32 -17.38 -2.52 -2.97
N ASP A 33 -17.41 -1.35 -3.63
CA ASP A 33 -18.10 -1.20 -4.90
C ASP A 33 -17.32 -1.88 -6.03
N ALA A 34 -15.99 -1.82 -5.98
CA ALA A 34 -15.12 -2.52 -6.92
C ALA A 34 -15.30 -4.05 -6.85
N VAL A 35 -15.52 -4.62 -5.66
CA VAL A 35 -15.87 -6.04 -5.50
C VAL A 35 -17.25 -6.33 -6.12
N LYS A 36 -18.27 -5.53 -5.77
CA LYS A 36 -19.64 -5.75 -6.25
C LYS A 36 -19.75 -5.76 -7.77
N ILE A 37 -19.01 -4.87 -8.46
CA ILE A 37 -19.01 -4.80 -9.93
C ILE A 37 -17.98 -5.75 -10.58
N GLY A 38 -17.24 -6.53 -9.78
CA GLY A 38 -16.25 -7.49 -10.27
C GLY A 38 -14.97 -6.85 -10.83
N LEU A 39 -14.65 -5.62 -10.45
CA LEU A 39 -13.39 -4.96 -10.84
C LEU A 39 -12.19 -5.48 -10.04
N VAL A 40 -12.42 -5.98 -8.82
CA VAL A 40 -11.44 -6.69 -7.98
C VAL A 40 -12.07 -7.96 -7.41
N ASP A 41 -11.24 -8.95 -7.06
CA ASP A 41 -11.72 -10.26 -6.61
C ASP A 41 -11.98 -10.31 -5.09
N LYS A 42 -11.18 -9.58 -4.30
CA LYS A 42 -11.24 -9.59 -2.84
C LYS A 42 -10.64 -8.31 -2.24
N ILE A 43 -11.14 -7.93 -1.06
CA ILE A 43 -10.54 -6.89 -0.21
C ILE A 43 -9.66 -7.56 0.83
N GLY A 44 -8.43 -7.07 0.97
CA GLY A 44 -7.47 -7.61 1.91
C GLY A 44 -6.16 -6.83 1.91
N TYR A 45 -5.22 -7.31 2.70
CA TYR A 45 -3.89 -6.77 2.85
C TYR A 45 -2.90 -7.46 1.91
N LEU A 46 -1.68 -6.93 1.80
CA LEU A 46 -0.64 -7.51 0.95
C LEU A 46 -0.25 -8.93 1.42
N SER A 47 -0.30 -9.18 2.72
CA SER A 47 -0.13 -10.53 3.29
C SER A 47 -1.18 -11.51 2.80
N ASP A 48 -2.42 -11.09 2.59
CA ASP A 48 -3.49 -11.95 2.04
C ASP A 48 -3.21 -12.29 0.58
N ALA A 49 -2.70 -11.32 -0.20
CA ALA A 49 -2.33 -11.53 -1.60
C ALA A 49 -1.15 -12.51 -1.74
N VAL A 50 -0.13 -12.42 -0.87
CA VAL A 50 1.00 -13.35 -0.85
C VAL A 50 0.52 -14.77 -0.54
N LYS A 51 -0.32 -14.94 0.48
CA LYS A 51 -0.90 -16.25 0.84
C LYS A 51 -1.72 -16.86 -0.29
N GLU A 52 -2.54 -16.07 -0.98
CA GLU A 52 -3.32 -16.59 -2.10
C GLU A 52 -2.39 -16.97 -3.28
N ALA A 53 -1.31 -16.22 -3.52
CA ALA A 53 -0.32 -16.56 -4.53
C ALA A 53 0.43 -17.87 -4.21
N GLU A 54 0.85 -18.07 -2.95
CA GLU A 54 1.47 -19.32 -2.48
C GLU A 54 0.55 -20.52 -2.72
N LYS A 55 -0.73 -20.38 -2.35
CA LYS A 55 -1.76 -21.41 -2.54
C LYS A 55 -1.99 -21.72 -4.02
N LEU A 56 -2.12 -20.69 -4.87
CA LEU A 56 -2.32 -20.87 -6.31
C LEU A 56 -1.10 -21.49 -7.00
N ALA A 57 0.11 -21.22 -6.50
CA ALA A 57 1.36 -21.79 -7.00
C ALA A 57 1.66 -23.19 -6.44
N GLY A 58 0.91 -23.66 -5.44
CA GLY A 58 1.15 -24.94 -4.77
C GLY A 58 2.46 -24.98 -3.98
N LEU A 59 2.86 -23.84 -3.42
CA LEU A 59 4.07 -23.72 -2.61
C LEU A 59 3.81 -24.16 -1.16
N SER A 60 4.89 -24.55 -0.48
CA SER A 60 4.87 -24.82 0.96
C SER A 60 4.71 -23.52 1.76
N GLU A 61 4.18 -23.62 2.98
CA GLU A 61 3.96 -22.47 3.89
C GLU A 61 5.26 -21.79 4.35
N ASP A 62 6.41 -22.45 4.15
CA ASP A 62 7.74 -21.90 4.42
C ASP A 62 8.39 -21.21 3.21
N ALA A 63 7.62 -21.01 2.12
CA ALA A 63 8.06 -20.24 0.98
C ALA A 63 8.51 -18.83 1.40
N LYS A 64 9.64 -18.40 0.84
CA LYS A 64 10.21 -17.09 1.16
C LYS A 64 9.80 -16.05 0.13
N LEU A 65 9.19 -14.96 0.61
CA LEU A 65 8.99 -13.76 -0.19
C LEU A 65 10.35 -13.06 -0.42
N VAL A 66 10.71 -12.86 -1.69
CA VAL A 66 11.92 -12.13 -2.08
C VAL A 66 11.52 -10.87 -2.84
N THR A 67 11.96 -9.72 -2.36
CA THR A 67 11.72 -8.42 -2.99
C THR A 67 13.04 -7.81 -3.44
N TYR A 68 13.16 -7.49 -4.74
CA TYR A 68 14.33 -6.81 -5.27
C TYR A 68 14.23 -5.30 -5.05
N ARG A 69 15.29 -4.71 -4.50
CA ARG A 69 15.39 -3.27 -4.23
C ARG A 69 16.72 -2.72 -4.75
N ARG A 70 16.71 -1.44 -5.15
CA ARG A 70 17.91 -0.72 -5.56
C ARG A 70 18.73 -0.22 -4.37
N THR A 71 18.08 0.07 -3.25
CA THR A 71 18.67 0.67 -2.04
C THR A 71 18.13 -0.04 -0.81
N GLU A 72 18.99 -0.28 0.18
CA GLU A 72 18.60 -0.82 1.49
C GLU A 72 17.98 0.29 2.36
N PHE A 73 16.88 -0.01 3.07
CA PHE A 73 16.23 0.91 3.99
C PHE A 73 16.23 0.35 5.41
N PRO A 74 16.42 1.18 6.45
CA PRO A 74 16.06 0.80 7.81
C PRO A 74 14.57 0.42 7.90
N ASP A 75 14.23 -0.53 8.78
CA ASP A 75 12.85 -1.00 9.02
C ASP A 75 12.08 -1.47 7.78
N ASP A 76 12.80 -2.18 6.90
CA ASP A 76 12.26 -2.68 5.65
C ASP A 76 11.17 -3.73 5.86
N ASN A 77 10.05 -3.58 5.16
CA ASN A 77 8.92 -4.49 5.25
C ASN A 77 8.24 -4.67 3.89
N VAL A 78 7.23 -5.53 3.84
CA VAL A 78 6.55 -5.92 2.59
C VAL A 78 5.77 -4.76 1.94
N TYR A 79 5.41 -3.72 2.70
CA TYR A 79 4.72 -2.53 2.20
C TYR A 79 5.67 -1.43 1.70
N ASN A 80 6.98 -1.55 1.97
CA ASN A 80 7.99 -0.66 1.40
C ASN A 80 8.25 -1.03 -0.07
N THR A 81 7.27 -0.75 -0.92
CA THR A 81 7.38 -0.90 -2.38
C THR A 81 8.31 0.16 -2.94
N ALA A 82 9.25 -0.29 -3.78
CA ALA A 82 10.34 0.48 -4.42
C ALA A 82 9.90 1.65 -5.33
N GLY A 83 8.65 2.11 -5.25
CA GLY A 83 8.06 3.16 -6.09
C GLY A 83 8.05 4.56 -5.47
N ILE A 84 8.45 4.71 -4.21
CA ILE A 84 8.72 6.04 -3.65
C ILE A 84 10.20 6.35 -3.91
N GLU A 85 10.55 6.55 -5.19
CA GLU A 85 11.61 7.48 -5.53
C GLU A 85 11.09 8.88 -5.18
N SER A 86 11.00 9.19 -3.89
CA SER A 86 11.05 10.59 -3.51
C SER A 86 12.48 11.02 -3.81
N GLU A 87 12.66 11.95 -4.76
CA GLU A 87 13.95 12.57 -5.09
C GLU A 87 14.61 13.22 -3.85
N THR A 88 13.90 13.29 -2.73
CA THR A 88 14.45 13.52 -1.40
C THR A 88 14.99 12.22 -0.81
N PRO A 89 16.30 12.12 -0.54
CA PRO A 89 16.83 11.04 0.28
C PRO A 89 16.06 11.05 1.60
N ASN A 90 15.31 10.00 1.89
CA ASN A 90 14.91 9.70 3.27
C ASN A 90 16.15 9.19 4.00
N THR A 91 17.17 10.03 4.10
CA THR A 91 18.13 9.94 5.20
C THR A 91 17.36 10.40 6.42
N SER A 92 16.86 9.45 7.22
CA SER A 92 16.84 9.71 8.66
C SER A 92 18.29 9.52 9.09
N PRO A 93 19.09 10.59 9.28
CA PRO A 93 20.51 10.43 9.62
C PRO A 93 20.70 9.82 11.01
N ILE A 94 19.64 9.78 11.83
CA ILE A 94 19.67 9.27 13.18
C ILE A 94 18.32 8.57 13.46
N ASN A 95 18.36 7.25 13.66
CA ASN A 95 17.29 6.57 14.38
C ASN A 95 17.53 6.83 15.88
N ILE A 96 16.83 7.81 16.45
CA ILE A 96 16.92 8.11 17.89
C ILE A 96 15.94 7.20 18.60
N GLU A 97 16.41 6.07 19.11
CA GLU A 97 15.70 5.39 20.18
C GLU A 97 15.67 6.33 21.39
N ILE A 98 14.49 6.83 21.75
CA ILE A 98 14.28 7.67 22.93
C ILE A 98 14.25 6.72 24.14
N PRO A 99 15.23 6.77 25.06
CA PRO A 99 15.18 6.02 26.31
C PRO A 99 13.87 6.24 27.03
N GLU A 100 13.36 5.21 27.71
CA GLU A 100 12.06 5.26 28.38
C GLU A 100 11.96 6.38 29.44
N SER A 101 13.09 6.79 30.01
CA SER A 101 13.22 7.94 30.92
C SER A 101 13.01 9.31 30.26
N LEU A 102 13.05 9.37 28.93
CA LEU A 102 12.81 10.57 28.12
C LEU A 102 11.43 10.54 27.47
N TYR A 103 10.59 9.53 27.73
CA TYR A 103 9.19 9.61 27.32
C TYR A 103 8.50 10.75 28.08
N PRO A 104 7.86 11.68 27.36
CA PRO A 104 7.11 12.73 28.01
C PRO A 104 5.96 12.12 28.81
N ASN A 105 5.85 12.49 30.09
CA ASN A 105 4.62 12.32 30.85
C ASN A 105 3.52 13.20 30.24
N ALA A 106 2.25 12.97 30.56
CA ALA A 106 1.16 13.81 30.03
C ALA A 106 1.39 15.31 30.39
N GLY A 107 1.51 16.17 29.38
CA GLY A 107 1.83 17.59 29.55
C GLY A 107 1.94 18.34 28.22
N PHE A 108 2.12 19.67 28.29
CA PHE A 108 2.37 20.50 27.11
C PHE A 108 3.87 20.56 26.81
N TYR A 109 4.25 20.17 25.59
CA TYR A 109 5.64 20.17 25.12
C TYR A 109 5.78 21.08 23.90
N TYR A 110 6.90 21.81 23.84
CA TYR A 110 7.23 22.70 22.75
C TYR A 110 8.44 22.16 22.00
N LEU A 111 8.30 21.98 20.69
CA LEU A 111 9.37 21.48 19.80
C LEU A 111 10.33 22.60 19.34
N TRP A 112 9.98 23.86 19.62
CA TRP A 112 10.72 25.03 19.17
C TRP A 112 11.06 25.92 20.36
N SER A 113 12.33 26.25 20.54
CA SER A 113 12.82 27.02 21.69
C SER A 113 12.20 28.42 21.79
N ALA A 114 11.85 29.07 20.66
CA ALA A 114 11.18 30.38 20.71
C ALA A 114 9.68 30.31 21.05
N ALA A 115 9.11 29.11 21.22
CA ALA A 115 7.73 28.95 21.69
C ALA A 115 7.63 28.92 23.22
N ILE A 116 8.77 28.84 23.92
CA ILE A 116 8.87 29.10 25.35
C ILE A 116 8.99 30.63 25.47
N GLY A 117 7.87 31.30 25.73
CA GLY A 117 7.83 32.75 25.96
C GLY A 117 8.61 33.18 27.21
N ASP A 118 8.89 34.48 27.29
CA ASP A 118 9.58 35.19 28.39
C ASP A 118 9.05 34.84 29.80
#